data_AF-A0A8J7DCR9-F1
#
_entry.id   AF-A0A8J7DCR9-F1
#
_cell.length_a   1.000
_cell.length_b   1.000
_cell.length_c   1.000
_cell.angle_alpha   90.00
_cell.angle_beta   90.00
_cell.angle_gamma   90.00
#
_symmetry.space_group_name_H-M   'P 1'
#
loop_
_entity.id
_entity.type
_entity.pdbx_description
1 polymer ?
#
loop_
_entity_poly.entity_id
_entity_poly.type
_entity_poly.pdbx_seq_one_letter_code
_entity_poly.pdbx_strand_id
1 'polypeptide(L)'
;METTKLSNEGQVIIPEALRKAYGWEVGQELIVVEMGDGILLKPKKLFPETTLNDVAGCLKYHGTPKTLEDMENAIRQGVEESWHDCS
;
A
#
# COMPACT_ATOMS: atom_id res chain seq x y z
N MET A 1 -0.67 31.44 -10.88
CA MET A 1 -1.17 31.40 -9.49
C MET A 1 -2.57 30.85 -9.53
N GLU A 2 -2.82 29.67 -8.96
CA GLU A 2 -4.17 29.14 -8.82
C GLU A 2 -4.74 29.66 -7.50
N THR A 3 -5.75 30.53 -7.57
CA THR A 3 -6.46 31.05 -6.40
C THR A 3 -7.68 30.20 -6.13
N THR A 4 -7.83 29.70 -4.91
CA THR A 4 -9.04 28.99 -4.49
C THR A 4 -10.00 29.97 -3.79
N LYS A 5 -11.28 29.63 -3.73
CA LYS A 5 -12.27 30.40 -2.95
C LYS A 5 -12.58 29.64 -1.68
N LEU A 6 -12.68 30.39 -0.57
CA LEU A 6 -13.24 29.91 0.68
C LEU A 6 -14.77 30.00 0.60
N SER A 7 -15.46 28.90 0.86
CA SER A 7 -16.92 28.90 0.96
C SER A 7 -17.38 29.54 2.28
N ASN A 8 -18.66 29.89 2.38
CA ASN A 8 -19.26 30.41 3.62
C ASN A 8 -19.19 29.40 4.79
N GLU A 9 -18.97 28.13 4.49
CA GLU A 9 -18.83 27.04 5.46
C GLU A 9 -17.36 26.81 5.86
N GLY A 10 -16.44 27.66 5.39
CA GLY A 10 -15.00 27.52 5.67
C GLY A 10 -14.32 26.43 4.84
N GLN A 11 -14.95 25.95 3.77
CA GLN A 11 -14.36 24.92 2.90
C GLN A 11 -13.51 25.58 1.81
N VAL A 12 -12.33 25.02 1.56
CA VAL A 12 -11.46 25.42 0.45
C VAL A 12 -11.62 24.45 -0.70
N ILE A 13 -11.99 24.97 -1.88
CA ILE A 13 -12.10 24.14 -3.09
C ILE A 13 -10.71 23.96 -3.70
N ILE A 14 -10.25 22.72 -3.77
CA ILE A 14 -8.96 22.40 -4.39
C ILE A 14 -9.16 22.20 -5.90
N PRO A 15 -8.48 23.00 -6.76
CA PRO A 15 -8.55 22.87 -8.20
C PRO A 15 -8.30 21.45 -8.69
N GLU A 16 -8.93 21.07 -9.79
CA GLU A 16 -8.79 19.74 -10.40
C GLU A 16 -7.33 19.43 -10.78
N ALA A 17 -6.57 20.42 -11.24
CA ALA A 17 -5.16 20.25 -11.61
C ALA A 17 -4.32 19.76 -10.43
N LEU A 18 -4.50 20.36 -9.24
CA LEU A 18 -3.81 19.92 -8.02
C LEU A 18 -4.29 18.56 -7.56
N ARG A 19 -5.60 18.28 -7.62
CA ARG A 19 -6.12 16.95 -7.26
C ARG A 19 -5.52 15.86 -8.13
N LYS A 20 -5.42 16.06 -9.45
CA LYS A 20 -4.82 15.10 -10.38
C LYS A 20 -3.32 14.95 -10.18
N ALA A 21 -2.60 16.04 -9.97
CA ALA A 21 -1.14 16.01 -9.76
C ALA A 21 -0.74 15.25 -8.49
N TYR A 22 -1.53 15.39 -7.42
CA TYR A 22 -1.27 14.72 -6.13
C TYR A 22 -2.09 13.43 -5.92
N GLY A 23 -2.91 13.02 -6.90
CA GLY A 23 -3.76 11.83 -6.81
C GLY A 23 -4.80 11.90 -5.69
N TRP A 24 -5.33 13.08 -5.37
CA TRP A 24 -6.31 13.25 -4.30
C TRP A 24 -7.72 12.95 -4.77
N GLU A 25 -8.38 12.04 -4.05
CA GLU A 25 -9.77 11.66 -4.30
C GLU A 25 -10.75 12.42 -3.38
N VAL A 26 -12.02 12.47 -3.79
CA VAL A 26 -13.09 13.08 -3.00
C VAL A 26 -13.31 12.26 -1.73
N GLY A 27 -13.39 12.94 -0.58
CA GLY A 27 -13.57 12.27 0.72
C GLY A 27 -12.27 11.80 1.38
N GLN A 28 -11.10 11.99 0.75
CA GLN A 28 -9.81 11.71 1.38
C GLN A 28 -9.53 12.66 2.54
N GLU A 29 -9.09 12.12 3.68
CA GLU A 29 -8.64 12.93 4.80
C GLU A 29 -7.28 13.58 4.50
N LEU A 30 -7.21 14.90 4.65
CA LEU A 30 -5.97 15.66 4.55
C LEU A 30 -5.58 16.20 5.93
N ILE A 31 -4.31 16.09 6.26
CA ILE A 31 -3.70 16.73 7.43
C ILE A 31 -3.40 18.16 7.06
N VAL A 32 -3.90 19.09 7.87
CA VAL A 32 -3.59 20.52 7.79
C VAL A 32 -2.43 20.81 8.75
N VAL A 33 -1.32 21.32 8.22
CA VAL A 33 -0.17 21.75 9.02
C VAL A 33 -0.01 23.24 8.84
N GLU A 34 -0.02 24.00 9.94
CA GLU A 34 0.30 25.42 9.92
C GLU A 34 1.81 25.61 9.67
N MET A 35 2.12 26.40 8.65
CA MET A 35 3.45 26.91 8.36
C MET A 35 3.39 28.44 8.47
N GLY A 36 4.51 29.10 8.78
CA GLY A 36 4.51 30.49 9.24
C GLY A 36 3.63 31.47 8.44
N ASP A 37 3.64 31.37 7.11
CA ASP A 37 2.87 32.21 6.19
C ASP A 37 1.77 31.46 5.42
N GLY A 38 1.49 30.19 5.74
CA GLY A 38 0.53 29.39 4.99
C GLY A 38 0.18 28.05 5.60
N ILE A 39 -0.70 27.30 4.92
CA ILE A 39 -1.08 25.95 5.34
C ILE A 39 -0.53 24.92 4.36
N LEU A 40 0.00 23.83 4.89
CA LEU A 40 0.38 22.65 4.12
C LEU A 40 -0.69 21.58 4.27
N LEU A 41 -1.25 21.17 3.14
CA LEU A 41 -2.17 20.04 3.08
C LEU A 41 -1.40 18.80 2.65
N LYS A 42 -1.43 17.76 3.49
CA LYS A 42 -0.81 16.46 3.20
C LYS A 42 -1.87 15.36 3.25
N PRO A 43 -1.85 14.36 2.36
CA PRO A 43 -2.71 13.21 2.50
C PRO A 43 -2.42 12.51 3.83
N LYS A 44 -3.47 12.21 4.60
CA LYS A 44 -3.34 11.39 5.81
C LYS A 44 -2.99 9.98 5.34
N LYS A 45 -1.72 9.57 5.48
CA LYS A 45 -1.33 8.18 5.19
C LYS A 45 -2.20 7.28 6.08
N LEU A 46 -3.00 6.43 5.45
CA LEU A 46 -3.82 5.41 6.13
C LEU A 46 -2.97 4.41 6.93
N PHE A 47 -1.69 4.28 6.54
CA PHE A 47 -0.74 3.40 7.19
C PHE A 47 0.43 4.23 7.74
N PRO A 48 0.83 4.03 9.01
CA PRO A 48 2.11 4.55 9.48
C PRO A 48 3.23 4.05 8.57
N GLU A 49 4.33 4.79 8.50
CA GLU A 49 5.51 4.33 7.76
C GLU A 49 6.00 3.02 8.39
N THR A 50 5.67 1.90 7.75
CA THR A 50 6.20 0.60 8.14
C THR A 50 7.62 0.49 7.63
N THR A 51 8.54 0.21 8.53
CA THR A 51 9.92 -0.07 8.18
C THR A 51 10.03 -1.49 7.63
N LEU A 52 11.07 -1.80 6.85
CA LEU A 52 11.35 -3.19 6.43
C LEU A 52 11.38 -4.17 7.62
N ASN A 53 11.75 -3.70 8.82
CA ASN A 53 11.71 -4.49 10.05
C ASN A 53 10.28 -4.88 10.48
N ASP A 54 9.27 -4.06 10.21
CA ASP A 54 7.87 -4.33 10.55
C ASP A 54 7.25 -5.42 9.65
N VAL A 55 7.81 -5.64 8.45
CA VAL A 55 7.37 -6.68 7.49
C VAL A 55 8.31 -7.90 7.45
N ALA A 56 9.53 -7.79 8.00
CA ALA A 56 10.50 -8.88 8.06
C ALA A 56 10.05 -10.09 8.90
N GLY A 57 8.98 -9.94 9.70
CA GLY A 57 8.38 -11.03 10.48
C GLY A 57 7.82 -12.18 9.64
N CYS A 58 7.44 -11.92 8.37
CA CYS A 58 6.89 -12.95 7.48
C CYS A 58 7.94 -13.71 6.66
N LEU A 59 9.23 -13.34 6.75
CA LEU A 59 10.31 -13.95 5.97
C LEU A 59 11.06 -15.05 6.74
N LYS A 60 10.77 -15.26 8.03
CA LYS A 60 11.42 -16.30 8.81
C LYS A 60 10.75 -17.66 8.57
N TYR A 61 11.11 -18.31 7.46
CA TYR A 61 10.94 -19.76 7.36
C TYR A 61 11.86 -20.42 8.39
N HIS A 62 11.30 -20.92 9.49
CA HIS A 62 12.04 -21.56 10.58
C HIS A 62 12.37 -23.05 10.31
N GLY A 63 12.00 -23.57 9.13
CA GLY A 63 12.28 -24.94 8.73
C GLY A 63 13.64 -25.08 8.06
N THR A 64 14.15 -26.31 7.99
CA THR A 64 15.32 -26.63 7.15
C THR A 64 15.00 -26.32 5.70
N PRO A 65 15.84 -25.54 4.99
CA PRO A 65 15.63 -25.27 3.57
C PRO A 65 15.60 -26.59 2.80
N LYS A 66 14.59 -26.77 1.97
CA LYS A 66 14.47 -27.95 1.09
C LYS A 66 15.54 -27.88 0.01
N THR A 67 16.14 -29.01 -0.31
CA THR A 67 17.09 -29.14 -1.43
C THR A 67 16.33 -29.12 -2.76
N LEU A 68 17.03 -28.84 -3.86
CA LEU A 68 16.43 -28.96 -5.21
C LEU A 68 15.88 -30.39 -5.44
N GLU A 69 16.59 -31.40 -4.94
CA GLU A 69 16.17 -32.79 -5.02
C GLU A 69 14.86 -33.05 -4.26
N ASP A 70 14.67 -32.45 -3.07
CA ASP A 70 13.39 -32.52 -2.34
C ASP A 70 12.24 -31.87 -3.14
N MET A 71 12.51 -30.78 -3.85
CA MET A 71 11.51 -30.10 -4.68
C MET A 71 11.11 -30.96 -5.88
N GLU A 72 12.09 -31.56 -6.57
CA GLU A 72 11.86 -32.47 -7.70
C GLU A 72 11.10 -33.73 -7.27
N ASN A 73 11.45 -34.30 -6.10
CA ASN A 73 10.73 -35.42 -5.50
C ASN A 73 9.26 -35.06 -5.20
N ALA A 74 9.02 -33.89 -4.59
CA ALA A 74 7.66 -33.44 -4.27
C ALA A 74 6.80 -33.19 -5.53
N ILE A 75 7.38 -32.65 -6.60
CA ILE A 75 6.69 -32.48 -7.88
C ILE A 75 6.34 -33.84 -8.48
N ARG A 76 7.29 -34.79 -8.51
CA ARG A 76 7.06 -36.14 -9.01
C ARG A 76 5.94 -36.84 -8.23
N GLN A 77 6.02 -36.81 -6.90
CA GLN A 77 5.00 -37.41 -6.03
C GLN A 77 3.62 -36.77 -6.24
N GLY A 78 3.55 -35.44 -6.31
CA GLY A 78 2.27 -34.74 -6.56
C GLY A 78 1.66 -35.06 -7.93
N VAL A 79 2.50 -35.31 -8.95
CA VAL A 79 2.03 -35.80 -10.25
C VAL A 79 1.51 -37.23 -10.11
N GLU A 80 2.23 -38.14 -9.47
CA GLU A 80 1.78 -39.53 -9.28
C GLU A 80 0.46 -39.62 -8.50
N GLU A 81 0.32 -38.85 -7.42
CA GLU A 81 -0.92 -38.77 -6.62
C GLU A 81 -2.10 -38.20 -7.42
N SER A 82 -1.88 -37.12 -8.19
CA SER A 82 -2.91 -36.54 -9.05
C SER A 82 -3.34 -37.46 -10.19
N TRP A 83 -2.48 -38.37 -10.64
CA TRP A 83 -2.81 -39.35 -11.67
C TRP A 83 -3.59 -40.55 -11.11
N HIS A 84 -3.37 -40.91 -9.83
CA HIS A 84 -4.12 -41.97 -9.15
C HIS A 84 -5.56 -41.57 -8.78
N ASP A 85 -5.84 -40.28 -8.58
CA ASP A 85 -7.20 -39.77 -8.32
C ASP A 85 -8.09 -39.72 -9.59
N CYS A 86 -7.52 -39.98 -10.78
CA CYS A 86 -8.25 -40.00 -12.05
C CYS A 86 -8.52 -41.41 -12.62
N SER A 87 -8.16 -42.48 -11.90
CA SER A 87 -8.42 -43.89 -12.28
C SER A 87 -9.43 -44.53 -11.35
#